data_AF-A0A8J8NES0-F1
#
_entry.id   AF-A0A8J8NES0-F1
#
_cell.length_a   1.000
_cell.length_b   1.000
_cell.length_c   1.000
_cell.angle_alpha   90.00
_cell.angle_beta   90.00
_cell.angle_gamma   90.00
#
_symmetry.space_group_name_H-M   'P 1'
#
loop_
_entity.id
_entity.type
_entity.pdbx_description
1 polymer ?
#
loop_
_entity_poly.entity_id
_entity_poly.type
_entity_poly.pdbx_seq_one_letter_code
_entity_poly.pdbx_strand_id
1 'polypeptide(L)'
;MLSLFLQLVMNLIQSMLNYLSFMMSTSMVSLSVPGVASTIQSMLLQFIYLDTLMTDLWMTDKVQETLSLDEVEDDTPINSFFDDSGFGSQILLLNLGSTLVFLIVLMAQFVAVPALKVVGHWSNRARKLEQNLSRKLMWNGTIRFLIQQFQPLVLSSLINITRKRDFASFGARLSFSLSLLILVIVHISFFLIANLIRTTKDFTNPTYLSKYGTLHEGFHSRTLAKNWSLITMLKWDLMCFILVLLRNYPSSQLQLLLSISLLSTCLQLTTAPQLDKLEQNISLFNELMTSTYLYVMLCLTDYNYESPLREVYGMVLLGSVMVTFMVNIAKVMYGIVMEVWVKIKRKQRAKVIKMRPEIERSKEDKQEERKSEEEGNFQDYEKSQESINEQDTAEQMQKEQNIDEVQQRNKIRKVVKIQQAEKPLNKVEAQNLIEQILLRAQKRKI
;
A
#
# COMPACT_ATOMS: atom_id res chain seq x y z
N MET A 1 -2.39 13.63 7.63
CA MET A 1 -3.28 12.45 7.74
C MET A 1 -4.03 12.25 6.44
N LEU A 2 -4.76 13.27 6.00
CA LEU A 2 -5.48 13.27 4.73
C LEU A 2 -4.58 12.93 3.52
N SER A 3 -3.38 13.51 3.42
CA SER A 3 -2.48 13.25 2.28
C SER A 3 -2.04 11.79 2.14
N LEU A 4 -1.70 11.12 3.25
CA LEU A 4 -1.32 9.70 3.24
C LEU A 4 -2.51 8.80 2.93
N PHE A 5 -3.67 9.13 3.50
CA PHE A 5 -4.92 8.42 3.21
C PHE A 5 -5.28 8.54 1.72
N LEU A 6 -5.24 9.75 1.17
CA LEU A 6 -5.47 9.99 -0.24
C LEU A 6 -4.48 9.23 -1.11
N GLN A 7 -3.19 9.23 -0.76
CA GLN A 7 -2.17 8.50 -1.51
C GLN A 7 -2.43 6.99 -1.50
N LEU A 8 -2.77 6.40 -0.36
CA LEU A 8 -3.12 4.98 -0.28
C LEU A 8 -4.36 4.67 -1.13
N VAL A 9 -5.43 5.44 -0.96
CA VAL A 9 -6.69 5.25 -1.69
C VAL A 9 -6.44 5.36 -3.19
N MET A 10 -5.67 6.36 -3.63
CA MET A 10 -5.30 6.51 -5.04
C MET A 10 -4.45 5.33 -5.54
N ASN A 11 -3.51 4.81 -4.75
CA ASN A 11 -2.73 3.63 -5.14
C ASN A 11 -3.61 2.38 -5.31
N LEU A 12 -4.54 2.16 -4.37
CA LEU A 12 -5.42 1.00 -4.36
C LEU A 12 -6.46 1.08 -5.49
N ILE A 13 -7.09 2.24 -5.66
CA ILE A 13 -7.99 2.52 -6.78
C ILE A 13 -7.24 2.32 -8.08
N GLN A 14 -6.03 2.88 -8.22
CA GLN A 14 -5.27 2.73 -9.46
C GLN A 14 -4.97 1.27 -9.81
N SER A 15 -4.55 0.46 -8.84
CA SER A 15 -4.28 -0.96 -9.09
C SER A 15 -5.53 -1.66 -9.62
N MET A 16 -6.69 -1.36 -9.04
CA MET A 16 -7.98 -1.86 -9.51
C MET A 16 -8.29 -1.35 -10.93
N LEU A 17 -8.12 -0.05 -11.17
CA LEU A 17 -8.38 0.58 -12.47
C LEU A 17 -7.52 0.00 -13.58
N ASN A 18 -6.24 -0.31 -13.33
CA ASN A 18 -5.36 -0.92 -14.34
C ASN A 18 -5.86 -2.31 -14.77
N TYR A 19 -6.32 -3.15 -13.83
CA TYR A 19 -6.88 -4.47 -14.15
C TYR A 19 -8.22 -4.37 -14.87
N LEU A 20 -9.09 -3.46 -14.42
CA LEU A 20 -10.36 -3.21 -15.10
C LEU A 20 -10.14 -2.64 -16.50
N SER A 21 -9.19 -1.72 -16.68
CA SER A 21 -8.81 -1.15 -17.97
C SER A 21 -8.37 -2.23 -18.95
N PHE A 22 -7.64 -3.26 -18.49
CA PHE A 22 -7.30 -4.42 -19.32
C PHE A 22 -8.57 -5.16 -19.78
N MET A 23 -9.43 -5.57 -18.85
CA MET A 23 -10.67 -6.28 -19.19
C MET A 23 -11.56 -5.45 -20.10
N MET A 24 -11.66 -4.14 -19.87
CA MET A 24 -12.44 -3.25 -20.71
C MET A 24 -11.81 -3.06 -22.08
N SER A 25 -10.48 -3.00 -22.22
CA SER A 25 -9.87 -2.88 -23.55
C SER A 25 -10.14 -4.08 -24.45
N THR A 26 -10.52 -5.23 -23.88
CA THR A 26 -10.98 -6.37 -24.69
C THR A 26 -12.36 -6.18 -25.31
N SER A 27 -13.15 -5.18 -24.89
CA SER A 27 -14.40 -4.81 -25.57
C SER A 27 -14.16 -4.26 -26.98
N MET A 28 -12.92 -3.87 -27.30
CA MET A 28 -12.50 -3.47 -28.65
C MET A 28 -12.46 -4.64 -29.65
N VAL A 29 -12.48 -5.89 -29.16
CA VAL A 29 -12.64 -7.06 -30.03
C VAL A 29 -14.06 -7.02 -30.56
N SER A 30 -14.21 -7.16 -31.88
CA SER A 30 -15.47 -7.02 -32.60
C SER A 30 -16.45 -8.17 -32.36
N LEU A 31 -16.94 -8.27 -31.12
CA LEU A 31 -17.88 -9.27 -30.66
C LEU A 31 -19.24 -8.65 -30.42
N SER A 32 -20.26 -9.32 -30.90
CA SER A 32 -21.62 -8.96 -30.60
C SER A 32 -21.95 -9.36 -29.15
N VAL A 33 -21.75 -8.47 -28.20
CA VAL A 33 -22.12 -8.67 -26.79
C VAL A 33 -23.59 -8.24 -26.59
N PRO A 34 -24.36 -8.82 -25.66
CA PRO A 34 -25.70 -8.30 -25.32
C PRO A 34 -25.64 -6.83 -24.91
N GLY A 35 -26.64 -6.03 -25.33
CA GLY A 35 -26.63 -4.57 -25.16
C GLY A 35 -26.44 -4.11 -23.71
N VAL A 36 -27.05 -4.79 -22.74
CA VAL A 36 -26.90 -4.49 -21.31
C VAL A 36 -25.44 -4.58 -20.85
N ALA A 37 -24.70 -5.60 -21.32
CA ALA A 37 -23.30 -5.77 -20.96
C ALA A 37 -22.41 -4.70 -21.62
N SER A 38 -22.70 -4.30 -22.86
CA SER A 38 -22.03 -3.16 -23.52
C SER A 38 -22.27 -1.85 -22.75
N THR A 39 -23.51 -1.54 -22.37
CA THR A 39 -23.81 -0.32 -21.60
C THR A 39 -23.06 -0.28 -20.27
N ILE A 40 -23.02 -1.40 -19.54
CA ILE A 40 -22.31 -1.46 -18.26
C ILE A 40 -20.79 -1.35 -18.47
N GLN A 41 -20.25 -1.95 -19.53
CA GLN A 41 -18.84 -1.79 -19.88
C GLN A 41 -18.50 -0.33 -20.16
N SER A 42 -19.31 0.39 -20.94
CA SER A 42 -19.12 1.82 -21.20
C SER A 42 -19.19 2.66 -19.92
N MET A 43 -20.15 2.39 -19.02
CA MET A 43 -20.23 3.06 -17.72
C MET A 43 -18.99 2.79 -16.84
N LEU A 44 -18.50 1.55 -16.82
CA LEU A 44 -17.29 1.20 -16.09
C LEU A 44 -16.05 1.85 -16.71
N LEU A 45 -15.98 1.93 -18.03
CA LEU A 45 -14.89 2.56 -18.77
C LEU A 45 -14.83 4.07 -18.49
N GLN A 46 -15.97 4.76 -18.45
CA GLN A 46 -16.06 6.15 -17.99
C GLN A 46 -15.55 6.33 -16.55
N PHE A 47 -15.92 5.41 -15.65
CA PHE A 47 -15.40 5.40 -14.28
C PHE A 47 -13.90 5.14 -14.21
N ILE A 48 -13.37 4.22 -15.03
CA ILE A 48 -11.96 3.81 -15.05
C ILE A 48 -11.06 4.92 -15.56
N TYR A 49 -11.46 5.59 -16.64
CA TYR A 49 -10.70 6.72 -17.16
C TYR A 49 -10.79 7.96 -16.28
N LEU A 50 -11.54 7.87 -15.16
CA LEU A 50 -11.80 8.98 -14.26
C LEU A 50 -12.15 10.20 -15.08
N ASP A 51 -13.05 10.04 -16.06
CA ASP A 51 -13.57 11.12 -16.91
C ASP A 51 -14.50 12.05 -16.12
N THR A 52 -13.99 12.44 -14.95
CA THR A 52 -14.52 13.39 -13.99
C THR A 52 -14.22 14.82 -14.44
N LEU A 53 -13.19 15.01 -15.26
CA LEU A 53 -12.81 16.34 -15.75
C LEU A 53 -13.58 16.75 -17.01
N MET A 54 -14.48 15.90 -17.53
CA MET A 54 -15.20 16.08 -18.80
C MET A 54 -14.30 16.71 -19.86
N THR A 55 -13.07 16.19 -19.95
CA THR A 55 -12.00 16.78 -20.76
C THR A 55 -12.39 16.84 -22.21
N ASP A 56 -13.14 15.84 -22.65
CA ASP A 56 -13.58 15.69 -24.01
C ASP A 56 -14.56 16.80 -24.38
N LEU A 57 -15.41 17.26 -23.44
CA LEU A 57 -16.39 18.31 -23.72
C LEU A 57 -15.73 19.65 -24.03
N TRP A 58 -14.74 20.08 -23.25
CA TRP A 58 -14.13 21.41 -23.42
C TRP A 58 -12.86 21.40 -24.28
N MET A 59 -12.14 20.27 -24.35
CA MET A 59 -11.00 20.16 -25.27
C MET A 59 -11.46 19.98 -26.70
N THR A 60 -12.55 19.26 -26.98
CA THR A 60 -12.98 19.02 -28.36
C THR A 60 -13.21 20.32 -29.10
N ASP A 61 -14.05 21.21 -28.56
CA ASP A 61 -14.34 22.51 -29.17
C ASP A 61 -13.07 23.33 -29.39
N LYS A 62 -12.20 23.40 -28.39
CA LYS A 62 -10.97 24.22 -28.46
C LYS A 62 -9.93 23.64 -29.41
N VAL A 63 -9.77 22.32 -29.42
CA VAL A 63 -8.83 21.63 -30.30
C VAL A 63 -9.32 21.70 -31.74
N GLN A 64 -10.62 21.51 -31.99
CA GLN A 64 -11.22 21.64 -33.31
C GLN A 64 -11.07 23.07 -33.86
N GLU A 65 -11.41 24.08 -33.05
CA GLU A 65 -11.24 25.50 -33.39
C GLU A 65 -9.78 25.86 -33.69
N THR A 66 -8.84 25.44 -32.83
CA THR A 66 -7.43 25.84 -32.92
C THR A 66 -6.70 25.15 -34.07
N LEU A 67 -7.04 23.90 -34.37
CA LEU A 67 -6.37 23.11 -35.42
C LEU A 67 -7.09 23.20 -36.78
N SER A 68 -8.16 24.00 -36.86
CA SER A 68 -9.01 24.13 -38.06
C SER A 68 -9.46 22.76 -38.58
N LEU A 69 -9.94 21.91 -37.66
CA LEU A 69 -10.31 20.52 -37.96
C LEU A 69 -11.73 20.39 -38.54
N ASP A 70 -12.45 21.50 -38.71
CA ASP A 70 -13.80 21.52 -39.30
C ASP A 70 -13.85 20.93 -40.73
N GLU A 71 -12.68 20.76 -41.38
CA GLU A 71 -12.53 20.15 -42.71
C GLU A 71 -12.18 18.65 -42.69
N VAL A 72 -12.08 17.98 -41.52
CA VAL A 72 -11.88 16.53 -41.48
C VAL A 72 -13.23 15.84 -41.75
N GLU A 73 -13.62 15.79 -43.02
CA GLU A 73 -14.95 15.32 -43.49
C GLU A 73 -15.30 13.87 -43.12
N ASP A 74 -14.39 13.08 -42.54
CA ASP A 74 -14.67 11.71 -42.11
C ASP A 74 -13.87 11.35 -40.84
N ASP A 75 -14.25 11.85 -39.66
CA ASP A 75 -13.78 11.29 -38.37
C ASP A 75 -14.50 9.97 -38.04
N THR A 76 -14.52 9.03 -38.98
CA THR A 76 -15.15 7.73 -38.75
C THR A 76 -14.24 6.86 -37.88
N PRO A 77 -14.77 6.22 -36.82
CA PRO A 77 -14.00 5.30 -35.99
C PRO A 77 -13.59 4.05 -36.79
N ILE A 78 -12.52 3.37 -36.36
CA ILE A 78 -12.08 2.11 -37.01
C ILE A 78 -13.22 1.08 -37.05
N ASN A 79 -13.96 1.00 -35.95
CA ASN A 79 -15.21 0.27 -35.79
C ASN A 79 -15.96 0.89 -34.59
N SER A 80 -17.23 0.52 -34.39
CA SER A 80 -18.03 0.99 -33.25
C SER A 80 -17.43 0.61 -31.90
N PHE A 81 -16.74 -0.53 -31.80
CA PHE A 81 -16.15 -1.00 -30.55
C PHE A 81 -15.00 -0.12 -30.04
N PHE A 82 -14.19 0.45 -30.94
CA PHE A 82 -13.18 1.44 -30.57
C PHE A 82 -13.82 2.76 -30.12
N ASP A 83 -14.93 3.14 -30.75
CA ASP A 83 -15.69 4.35 -30.39
C ASP A 83 -16.32 4.21 -28.99
N ASP A 84 -17.00 3.10 -28.74
CA ASP A 84 -17.60 2.74 -27.44
C ASP A 84 -16.55 2.67 -26.30
N SER A 85 -15.28 2.49 -26.66
CA SER A 85 -14.15 2.42 -25.73
C SER A 85 -13.42 3.76 -25.55
N GLY A 86 -13.88 4.84 -26.18
CA GLY A 86 -13.28 6.18 -26.09
C GLY A 86 -12.11 6.44 -27.05
N PHE A 87 -11.94 5.60 -28.09
CA PHE A 87 -10.90 5.74 -29.11
C PHE A 87 -11.49 5.96 -30.51
N GLY A 88 -12.65 6.61 -30.56
CA GLY A 88 -13.39 6.88 -31.79
C GLY A 88 -12.68 7.85 -32.73
N SER A 89 -11.99 8.86 -32.19
CA SER A 89 -11.42 9.93 -32.99
C SER A 89 -10.13 9.57 -33.73
N GLN A 90 -9.92 10.19 -34.89
CA GLN A 90 -8.67 10.21 -35.66
C GLN A 90 -7.65 11.19 -35.12
N ILE A 91 -8.06 12.06 -34.19
CA ILE A 91 -7.21 13.05 -33.56
C ILE A 91 -6.69 12.45 -32.25
N LEU A 92 -5.39 12.16 -32.22
CA LEU A 92 -4.70 11.63 -31.05
C LEU A 92 -5.00 12.41 -29.76
N LEU A 93 -5.07 13.73 -29.84
CA LEU A 93 -5.31 14.59 -28.68
C LEU A 93 -6.67 14.31 -28.01
N LEU A 94 -7.70 13.97 -28.81
CA LEU A 94 -9.02 13.64 -28.31
C LEU A 94 -9.02 12.24 -27.65
N ASN A 95 -8.41 11.25 -28.30
CA ASN A 95 -8.28 9.90 -27.71
C ASN A 95 -7.46 9.86 -26.41
N LEU A 96 -6.58 10.84 -26.18
CA LEU A 96 -5.83 10.94 -24.94
C LEU A 96 -6.64 11.53 -23.78
N GLY A 97 -7.71 12.29 -24.04
CA GLY A 97 -8.58 12.88 -23.01
C GLY A 97 -7.82 13.45 -21.80
N SER A 98 -8.15 12.96 -20.61
CA SER A 98 -7.52 13.37 -19.35
C SER A 98 -6.02 13.06 -19.27
N THR A 99 -5.55 12.01 -19.96
CA THR A 99 -4.12 11.66 -20.04
C THR A 99 -3.30 12.77 -20.70
N LEU A 100 -3.88 13.51 -21.65
CA LEU A 100 -3.24 14.69 -22.24
C LEU A 100 -3.02 15.79 -21.20
N VAL A 101 -4.01 16.08 -20.36
CA VAL A 101 -3.89 17.09 -19.29
C VAL A 101 -2.77 16.70 -18.32
N PHE A 102 -2.72 15.43 -17.91
CA PHE A 102 -1.63 14.94 -17.06
C PHE A 102 -0.26 15.03 -17.75
N LEU A 103 -0.17 14.73 -19.05
CA LEU A 103 1.05 14.88 -19.83
C LEU A 103 1.52 16.33 -19.87
N ILE A 104 0.61 17.29 -20.10
CA ILE A 104 0.90 18.73 -20.08
C ILE A 104 1.41 19.16 -18.69
N VAL A 105 0.76 18.70 -17.62
CA VAL A 105 1.20 18.98 -16.24
C VAL A 105 2.61 18.43 -15.99
N LEU A 106 2.92 17.23 -16.49
CA LEU A 106 4.27 16.67 -16.38
C LEU A 106 5.30 17.48 -17.18
N MET A 107 4.99 17.86 -18.42
CA MET A 107 5.87 18.72 -19.22
C MET A 107 6.11 20.07 -18.53
N ALA A 108 5.05 20.67 -17.98
CA ALA A 108 5.15 21.90 -17.20
C ALA A 108 6.03 21.72 -15.96
N GLN A 109 5.98 20.58 -15.29
CA GLN A 109 6.88 20.26 -14.16
C GLN A 109 8.35 20.19 -14.61
N PHE A 110 8.64 19.59 -15.77
CA PHE A 110 10.00 19.52 -16.32
C PHE A 110 10.58 20.90 -16.68
N VAL A 111 9.73 21.88 -16.98
CA VAL A 111 10.15 23.28 -17.21
C VAL A 111 10.22 24.06 -15.89
N ALA A 112 9.23 23.88 -15.02
CA ALA A 112 9.11 24.62 -13.77
C ALA A 112 10.23 24.28 -12.78
N VAL A 113 10.66 23.02 -12.68
CA VAL A 113 11.72 22.62 -11.73
C VAL A 113 13.08 23.30 -12.05
N PRO A 114 13.60 23.27 -13.29
CA PRO A 114 14.78 24.05 -13.67
C PRO A 114 14.60 25.55 -13.46
N ALA A 115 13.44 26.12 -13.82
CA ALA A 115 13.16 27.53 -13.61
C ALA A 115 13.20 27.91 -12.12
N LEU A 116 12.57 27.11 -11.25
CA LEU A 116 12.61 27.27 -9.80
C LEU A 116 14.02 27.06 -9.23
N LYS A 117 14.86 26.24 -9.86
CA LYS A 117 16.27 26.09 -9.48
C LYS A 117 17.05 27.37 -9.75
N VAL A 118 16.83 28.01 -10.91
CA VAL A 118 17.43 29.31 -11.24
C VAL A 118 16.95 30.38 -10.26
N VAL A 119 15.63 30.50 -10.07
CA VAL A 119 15.04 31.48 -9.13
C VAL A 119 15.43 31.20 -7.66
N GLY A 120 15.64 29.93 -7.33
CA GLY A 120 16.07 29.46 -6.02
C GLY A 120 17.45 29.97 -5.60
N HIS A 121 18.26 30.48 -6.53
CA HIS A 121 19.49 31.21 -6.20
C HIS A 121 19.22 32.53 -5.49
N TRP A 122 18.10 33.20 -5.79
CA TRP A 122 17.73 34.49 -5.19
C TRP A 122 16.69 34.37 -4.07
N SER A 123 15.94 33.27 -3.99
CA SER A 123 14.87 33.09 -3.01
C SER A 123 14.90 31.74 -2.30
N ASN A 124 15.04 31.79 -0.97
CA ASN A 124 14.96 30.60 -0.10
C ASN A 124 13.60 29.88 -0.19
N ARG A 125 12.51 30.61 -0.48
CA ARG A 125 11.18 30.00 -0.67
C ARG A 125 11.13 29.19 -1.96
N ALA A 126 11.65 29.73 -3.06
CA ALA A 126 11.72 29.02 -4.34
C ALA A 126 12.62 27.78 -4.22
N ARG A 127 13.75 27.87 -3.52
CA ARG A 127 14.62 26.72 -3.23
C ARG A 127 13.90 25.62 -2.43
N LYS A 128 13.12 25.99 -1.41
CA LYS A 128 12.29 25.02 -0.66
C LYS A 128 11.23 24.37 -1.54
N LEU A 129 10.59 25.14 -2.44
CA LEU A 129 9.59 24.64 -3.37
C LEU A 129 10.23 23.70 -4.42
N GLU A 130 11.35 24.07 -5.01
CA GLU A 130 12.15 23.24 -5.92
C GLU A 130 12.50 21.90 -5.26
N GLN A 131 13.08 21.93 -4.07
CA GLN A 131 13.45 20.71 -3.35
C GLN A 131 12.24 19.83 -3.01
N ASN A 132 11.06 20.43 -2.79
CA ASN A 132 9.83 19.68 -2.54
C ASN A 132 9.27 19.04 -3.82
N LEU A 133 9.22 19.78 -4.93
CA LEU A 133 8.75 19.29 -6.23
C LEU A 133 9.69 18.22 -6.80
N SER A 134 11.00 18.49 -6.80
CA SER A 134 12.06 17.60 -7.29
C SER A 134 12.09 16.27 -6.52
N ARG A 135 11.95 16.31 -5.18
CA ARG A 135 11.92 15.09 -4.35
C ARG A 135 10.62 14.29 -4.48
N LYS A 136 9.47 14.94 -4.61
CA LYS A 136 8.17 14.24 -4.53
C LYS A 136 7.59 13.83 -5.87
N LEU A 137 7.74 14.66 -6.89
CA LEU A 137 6.94 14.58 -8.11
C LEU A 137 7.76 14.22 -9.35
N MET A 138 8.98 14.75 -9.46
CA MET A 138 9.67 14.74 -10.76
C MET A 138 9.97 13.32 -11.27
N TRP A 139 10.71 12.50 -10.53
CA TRP A 139 11.08 11.16 -11.03
C TRP A 139 10.01 10.11 -10.71
N ASN A 140 9.60 10.03 -9.45
CA ASN A 140 8.66 9.00 -9.03
C ASN A 140 7.28 9.19 -9.67
N GLY A 141 6.82 10.45 -9.81
CA GLY A 141 5.57 10.77 -10.48
C GLY A 141 5.63 10.51 -11.99
N THR A 142 6.72 10.87 -12.66
CA THR A 142 6.90 10.59 -14.10
C THR A 142 6.91 9.09 -14.37
N ILE A 143 7.66 8.30 -13.60
CA ILE A 143 7.71 6.85 -13.80
C ILE A 143 6.37 6.20 -13.49
N ARG A 144 5.72 6.64 -12.41
CA ARG A 144 4.37 6.21 -12.09
C ARG A 144 3.40 6.47 -13.24
N PHE A 145 3.41 7.69 -13.78
CA PHE A 145 2.59 8.07 -14.92
C PHE A 145 2.90 7.21 -16.14
N LEU A 146 4.18 7.03 -16.47
CA LEU A 146 4.60 6.23 -17.62
C LEU A 146 4.14 4.77 -17.51
N ILE A 147 4.21 4.16 -16.33
CA ILE A 147 3.71 2.80 -16.11
C ILE A 147 2.18 2.76 -16.22
N GLN A 148 1.48 3.69 -15.56
CA GLN A 148 0.01 3.71 -15.53
C GLN A 148 -0.60 4.03 -16.89
N GLN A 149 -0.02 4.97 -17.63
CA GLN A 149 -0.51 5.44 -18.92
C GLN A 149 0.15 4.73 -20.09
N PHE A 150 1.01 3.73 -19.84
CA PHE A 150 1.70 2.97 -20.88
C PHE A 150 0.71 2.44 -21.92
N GLN A 151 -0.29 1.67 -21.47
CA GLN A 151 -1.27 1.04 -22.34
C GLN A 151 -2.10 2.07 -23.12
N PRO A 152 -2.77 3.08 -22.51
CA PRO A 152 -3.50 4.11 -23.25
C PRO A 152 -2.65 4.86 -24.28
N LEU A 153 -1.40 5.20 -23.95
CA LEU A 153 -0.50 5.91 -24.86
C LEU A 153 -0.12 5.05 -26.07
N VAL A 154 0.24 3.78 -25.86
CA VAL A 154 0.56 2.83 -26.94
C VAL A 154 -0.68 2.59 -27.80
N LEU A 155 -1.82 2.28 -27.19
CA LEU A 155 -3.06 1.97 -27.88
C LEU A 155 -3.54 3.13 -28.73
N SER A 156 -3.59 4.35 -28.17
CA SER A 156 -3.97 5.57 -28.91
C SER A 156 -3.04 5.83 -30.08
N SER A 157 -1.74 5.63 -29.88
CA SER A 157 -0.73 5.86 -30.92
C SER A 157 -0.87 4.83 -32.05
N LEU A 158 -1.02 3.54 -31.72
CA LEU A 158 -1.18 2.46 -32.69
C LEU A 158 -2.49 2.60 -33.50
N ILE A 159 -3.61 2.92 -32.84
CA ILE A 159 -4.88 3.20 -33.51
C ILE A 159 -4.68 4.31 -34.53
N ASN A 160 -4.06 5.41 -34.14
CA ASN A 160 -3.86 6.56 -35.01
C ASN A 160 -2.90 6.27 -36.18
N ILE A 161 -1.84 5.50 -35.96
CA ILE A 161 -0.87 5.11 -36.99
C ILE A 161 -1.48 4.13 -38.02
N THR A 162 -2.35 3.22 -37.58
CA THR A 162 -2.91 2.15 -38.43
C THR A 162 -4.17 2.56 -39.19
N ARG A 163 -4.75 3.72 -38.90
CA ARG A 163 -5.85 4.29 -39.70
C ARG A 163 -5.31 4.73 -41.07
N LYS A 164 -6.06 4.40 -42.13
CA LYS A 164 -5.83 5.01 -43.44
C LYS A 164 -6.20 6.48 -43.31
N ARG A 165 -5.26 7.38 -43.56
CA ARG A 165 -5.46 8.82 -43.46
C ARG A 165 -5.29 9.45 -44.82
N ASP A 166 -6.13 10.44 -45.10
CA ASP A 166 -5.76 11.46 -46.05
C ASP A 166 -4.77 12.42 -45.37
N PHE A 167 -3.56 12.52 -45.90
CA PHE A 167 -2.53 13.44 -45.40
C PHE A 167 -2.70 14.87 -45.96
N ALA A 168 -3.80 15.15 -46.66
CA ALA A 168 -4.14 16.49 -47.12
C ALA A 168 -4.22 17.50 -45.96
N SER A 169 -4.94 17.17 -44.88
CA SER A 169 -5.11 18.10 -43.75
C SER A 169 -3.84 18.22 -42.89
N PHE A 170 -3.61 19.42 -42.35
CA PHE A 170 -2.51 19.64 -41.39
C PHE A 170 -2.74 18.85 -40.10
N GLY A 171 -3.98 18.80 -39.61
CA GLY A 171 -4.37 18.05 -38.42
C GLY A 171 -4.04 16.55 -38.50
N ALA A 172 -4.33 15.91 -39.64
CA ALA A 172 -4.00 14.49 -39.85
C ALA A 172 -2.49 14.22 -39.80
N ARG A 173 -1.69 15.08 -40.45
CA ARG A 173 -0.21 15.02 -40.43
C ARG A 173 0.37 15.24 -39.03
N LEU A 174 -0.15 16.24 -38.31
CA LEU A 174 0.27 16.55 -36.94
C LEU A 174 -0.07 15.38 -36.00
N SER A 175 -1.31 14.89 -36.04
CA SER A 175 -1.75 13.77 -35.21
C SER A 175 -0.95 12.50 -35.48
N PHE A 176 -0.63 12.20 -36.74
CA PHE A 176 0.21 11.06 -37.10
C PHE A 176 1.64 11.21 -36.55
N SER A 177 2.24 12.39 -36.75
CA SER A 177 3.59 12.70 -36.26
C SER A 177 3.67 12.63 -34.74
N LEU A 178 2.67 13.17 -34.03
CA LEU A 178 2.56 13.07 -32.58
C LEU A 178 2.38 11.63 -32.10
N SER A 179 1.59 10.83 -32.82
CA SER A 179 1.39 9.41 -32.49
C SER A 179 2.70 8.63 -32.59
N LEU A 180 3.46 8.85 -33.67
CA LEU A 180 4.77 8.24 -33.85
C LEU A 180 5.76 8.71 -32.78
N LEU A 181 5.78 10.00 -32.47
CA LEU A 181 6.63 10.57 -31.43
C LEU A 181 6.32 9.98 -30.04
N ILE A 182 5.03 9.92 -29.66
CA ILE A 182 4.61 9.35 -28.38
C ILE A 182 4.98 7.87 -28.31
N LEU A 183 4.71 7.10 -29.37
CA LEU A 183 5.08 5.67 -29.42
C LEU A 183 6.59 5.48 -29.20
N VAL A 184 7.43 6.27 -29.88
CA VAL A 184 8.90 6.24 -29.70
C VAL A 184 9.30 6.62 -28.28
N ILE A 185 8.75 7.71 -27.72
CA ILE A 185 9.06 8.17 -26.36
C ILE A 185 8.70 7.11 -25.31
N VAL A 186 7.53 6.48 -25.45
CA VAL A 186 7.06 5.44 -24.53
C VAL A 186 7.97 4.22 -24.56
N HIS A 187 8.39 3.76 -25.75
CA HIS A 187 9.32 2.64 -25.88
C HIS A 187 10.73 2.98 -25.38
N ILE A 188 11.26 4.16 -25.68
CA ILE A 188 12.53 4.63 -25.11
C ILE A 188 12.45 4.63 -23.58
N SER A 189 11.33 5.10 -23.01
CA SER A 189 11.12 5.11 -21.58
C SER A 189 11.10 3.70 -20.99
N PHE A 190 10.48 2.73 -21.67
CA PHE A 190 10.55 1.31 -21.30
C PHE A 190 11.99 0.79 -21.27
N PHE A 191 12.80 1.06 -22.31
CA PHE A 191 14.21 0.67 -22.34
C PHE A 191 15.03 1.34 -21.24
N LEU A 192 14.78 2.61 -20.94
CA LEU A 192 15.43 3.33 -19.84
C LEU A 192 15.08 2.72 -18.49
N ILE A 193 13.81 2.38 -18.25
CA ILE A 193 13.37 1.69 -17.03
C ILE A 193 14.05 0.31 -16.93
N ALA A 194 14.12 -0.44 -18.03
CA ALA A 194 14.78 -1.75 -18.05
C ALA A 194 16.28 -1.65 -17.70
N ASN A 195 16.97 -0.69 -18.31
CA ASN A 195 18.38 -0.43 -18.02
C ASN A 195 18.59 0.04 -16.58
N LEU A 196 17.70 0.87 -16.04
CA LEU A 196 17.75 1.32 -14.66
C LEU A 196 17.59 0.15 -13.68
N ILE A 197 16.63 -0.75 -13.91
CA ILE A 197 16.42 -1.94 -13.08
C ILE A 197 17.66 -2.86 -13.14
N ARG A 198 18.24 -3.04 -14.33
CA ARG A 198 19.43 -3.89 -14.52
C ARG A 198 20.68 -3.34 -13.84
N THR A 199 20.89 -2.02 -13.88
CA THR A 199 22.10 -1.37 -13.35
C THR A 199 22.06 -1.18 -11.84
N THR A 200 20.87 -1.15 -11.25
CA THR A 200 20.70 -0.94 -9.81
C THR A 200 21.01 -2.22 -9.03
N LYS A 201 22.13 -2.22 -8.31
CA LYS A 201 22.53 -3.35 -7.44
C LYS A 201 21.80 -3.35 -6.10
N ASP A 202 21.56 -2.17 -5.54
CA ASP A 202 20.96 -2.00 -4.21
C ASP A 202 19.68 -1.15 -4.25
N PHE A 203 18.55 -1.84 -4.13
CA PHE A 203 17.21 -1.24 -4.10
C PHE A 203 16.84 -0.68 -2.72
N THR A 204 17.65 -0.98 -1.69
CA THR A 204 17.41 -0.50 -0.32
C THR A 204 17.99 0.89 -0.08
N ASN A 205 18.81 1.40 -1.02
CA ASN A 205 19.37 2.73 -0.92
C ASN A 205 18.24 3.79 -0.83
N PRO A 206 18.20 4.63 0.22
CA PRO A 206 17.12 5.59 0.44
C PRO A 206 17.04 6.64 -0.67
N THR A 207 18.16 6.98 -1.30
CA THR A 207 18.21 7.91 -2.45
C THR A 207 17.55 7.28 -3.67
N TYR A 208 17.81 6.00 -3.93
CA TYR A 208 17.17 5.25 -5.00
C TYR A 208 15.66 5.13 -4.74
N LEU A 209 15.27 4.68 -3.55
CA LEU A 209 13.88 4.52 -3.14
C LEU A 209 13.08 5.82 -3.27
N SER A 210 13.70 6.97 -2.95
CA SER A 210 13.05 8.28 -3.08
C SER A 210 12.74 8.68 -4.52
N LYS A 211 13.56 8.25 -5.49
CA LYS A 211 13.43 8.63 -6.91
C LYS A 211 12.66 7.60 -7.73
N TYR A 212 12.84 6.33 -7.40
CA TYR A 212 12.45 5.17 -8.20
C TYR A 212 11.63 4.15 -7.42
N GLY A 213 11.20 4.49 -6.20
CA GLY A 213 10.48 3.58 -5.31
C GLY A 213 9.25 2.96 -5.95
N THR A 214 8.54 3.68 -6.82
CA THR A 214 7.35 3.15 -7.50
C THR A 214 7.65 2.01 -8.47
N LEU A 215 8.89 1.84 -8.95
CA LEU A 215 9.23 0.67 -9.79
C LEU A 215 9.21 -0.66 -9.01
N HIS A 216 9.46 -0.60 -7.71
CA HIS A 216 9.66 -1.76 -6.83
C HIS A 216 8.66 -1.80 -5.67
N GLU A 217 7.69 -0.89 -5.65
CA GLU A 217 6.69 -0.78 -4.59
C GLU A 217 5.87 -2.07 -4.54
N GLY A 218 6.01 -2.83 -3.45
CA GLY A 218 5.31 -4.10 -3.24
C GLY A 218 6.03 -5.35 -3.77
N PHE A 219 7.19 -5.24 -4.43
CA PHE A 219 7.86 -6.40 -5.05
C PHE A 219 9.02 -6.99 -4.24
N HIS A 220 9.19 -8.31 -4.31
CA HIS A 220 10.34 -9.00 -3.73
C HIS A 220 11.65 -8.62 -4.42
N SER A 221 12.75 -8.57 -3.66
CA SER A 221 14.10 -8.33 -4.18
C SER A 221 14.72 -9.54 -4.93
N ARG A 222 13.94 -10.57 -5.26
CA ARG A 222 14.39 -11.71 -6.07
C ARG A 222 14.51 -11.28 -7.54
N THR A 223 15.48 -11.85 -8.28
CA THR A 223 15.86 -11.41 -9.63
C THR A 223 14.69 -11.30 -10.62
N LEU A 224 13.79 -12.28 -10.66
CA LEU A 224 12.62 -12.24 -11.56
C LEU A 224 11.53 -11.26 -11.08
N ALA A 225 11.28 -11.18 -9.78
CA ALA A 225 10.28 -10.27 -9.21
C ALA A 225 10.63 -8.79 -9.46
N LYS A 226 11.93 -8.44 -9.49
CA LYS A 226 12.40 -7.09 -9.86
C LYS A 226 11.98 -6.65 -11.26
N ASN A 227 11.83 -7.60 -12.18
CA ASN A 227 11.46 -7.33 -13.57
C ASN A 227 9.95 -7.39 -13.79
N TRP A 228 9.15 -7.59 -12.75
CA TRP A 228 7.69 -7.78 -12.90
C TRP A 228 6.99 -6.59 -13.56
N SER A 229 7.40 -5.37 -13.20
CA SER A 229 6.90 -4.14 -13.84
C SER A 229 7.18 -4.13 -15.35
N LEU A 230 8.37 -4.58 -15.79
CA LEU A 230 8.72 -4.69 -17.22
C LEU A 230 7.93 -5.79 -17.92
N ILE A 231 7.76 -6.95 -17.28
CA ILE A 231 6.95 -8.06 -17.81
C ILE A 231 5.51 -7.61 -18.01
N THR A 232 4.96 -6.85 -17.06
CA THR A 232 3.60 -6.30 -17.14
C THR A 232 3.47 -5.29 -18.29
N MET A 233 4.44 -4.37 -18.43
CA MET A 233 4.46 -3.41 -19.55
C MET A 233 4.57 -4.13 -20.90
N LEU A 234 5.42 -5.15 -21.02
CA LEU A 234 5.55 -5.96 -22.24
C LEU A 234 4.25 -6.71 -22.57
N LYS A 235 3.58 -7.28 -21.56
CA LYS A 235 2.25 -7.88 -21.71
C LYS A 235 1.24 -6.87 -22.28
N TRP A 236 1.20 -5.66 -21.73
CA TRP A 236 0.31 -4.60 -22.21
C TRP A 236 0.64 -4.15 -23.63
N ASP A 237 1.93 -4.05 -23.96
CA ASP A 237 2.39 -3.72 -25.31
C ASP A 237 1.89 -4.75 -26.33
N LEU A 238 2.18 -6.04 -26.07
CA LEU A 238 1.73 -7.15 -26.91
C LEU A 238 0.21 -7.17 -27.08
N MET A 239 -0.53 -6.91 -26.01
CA MET A 239 -1.99 -6.78 -26.09
C MET A 239 -2.40 -5.65 -27.04
N CYS A 240 -1.82 -4.46 -26.93
CA CYS A 240 -2.17 -3.33 -27.80
C CYS A 240 -1.91 -3.67 -29.28
N PHE A 241 -0.78 -4.32 -29.57
CA PHE A 241 -0.48 -4.81 -30.91
C PHE A 241 -1.52 -5.83 -31.40
N ILE A 242 -1.91 -6.80 -30.57
CA ILE A 242 -2.93 -7.79 -30.93
C ILE A 242 -4.28 -7.11 -31.21
N LEU A 243 -4.73 -6.21 -30.32
CA LEU A 243 -6.01 -5.52 -30.45
C LEU A 243 -6.09 -4.68 -31.72
N VAL A 244 -5.01 -3.99 -32.10
CA VAL A 244 -5.01 -3.08 -33.26
C VAL A 244 -4.70 -3.82 -34.57
N LEU A 245 -3.66 -4.65 -34.61
CA LEU A 245 -3.19 -5.28 -35.86
C LEU A 245 -4.06 -6.46 -36.29
N LEU A 246 -4.65 -7.19 -35.34
CA LEU A 246 -5.50 -8.36 -35.64
C LEU A 246 -7.00 -8.04 -35.58
N ARG A 247 -7.39 -6.76 -35.70
CA ARG A 247 -8.79 -6.30 -35.57
C ARG A 247 -9.80 -7.00 -36.49
N ASN A 248 -9.33 -7.56 -37.61
CA ASN A 248 -10.17 -8.28 -38.57
C ASN A 248 -10.34 -9.78 -38.21
N TYR A 249 -9.67 -10.26 -37.16
CA TYR A 249 -9.61 -11.67 -36.77
C TYR A 249 -9.92 -11.84 -35.28
N PRO A 250 -11.16 -11.59 -34.83
CA PRO A 250 -11.52 -11.55 -33.41
C PRO A 250 -11.22 -12.86 -32.67
N SER A 251 -11.45 -14.03 -33.30
CA SER A 251 -11.10 -15.33 -32.69
C SER A 251 -9.59 -15.47 -32.43
N SER A 252 -8.75 -15.07 -33.40
CA SER A 252 -7.30 -15.08 -33.23
C SER A 252 -6.83 -14.08 -32.17
N GLN A 253 -7.47 -12.91 -32.08
CA GLN A 253 -7.20 -11.94 -31.01
C GLN A 253 -7.41 -12.56 -29.63
N LEU A 254 -8.58 -13.15 -29.41
CA LEU A 254 -8.94 -13.74 -28.11
C LEU A 254 -8.05 -14.92 -27.74
N GLN A 255 -7.72 -15.79 -28.69
CA GLN A 255 -6.82 -16.92 -28.45
C GLN A 255 -5.42 -16.46 -28.03
N LEU A 256 -4.85 -15.45 -28.68
CA LEU A 256 -3.55 -14.90 -28.33
C LEU A 256 -3.59 -14.17 -26.97
N LEU A 257 -4.62 -13.36 -26.72
CA LEU A 257 -4.81 -12.68 -25.43
C LEU A 257 -4.97 -13.68 -24.29
N LEU A 258 -5.76 -14.75 -24.49
CA LEU A 258 -5.92 -15.82 -23.52
C LEU A 258 -4.59 -16.53 -23.25
N SER A 259 -3.82 -16.81 -24.30
CA SER A 259 -2.49 -17.43 -24.18
C SER A 259 -1.52 -16.57 -23.37
N ILE A 260 -1.49 -15.25 -23.63
CA ILE A 260 -0.68 -14.29 -22.87
C ILE A 260 -1.14 -14.21 -21.41
N SER A 261 -2.46 -14.19 -21.16
CA SER A 261 -3.03 -14.15 -19.80
C SER A 261 -2.71 -15.42 -19.00
N LEU A 262 -2.80 -16.60 -19.62
CA LEU A 262 -2.41 -17.87 -19.00
C LEU A 262 -0.90 -17.93 -18.74
N LEU A 263 -0.06 -17.47 -19.67
CA LEU A 263 1.39 -17.37 -19.45
C LEU A 263 1.71 -16.44 -18.28
N SER A 264 1.07 -15.27 -18.23
CA SER A 264 1.17 -14.30 -17.13
C SER A 264 0.78 -14.93 -15.78
N THR A 265 -0.32 -15.68 -15.76
CA THR A 265 -0.77 -16.43 -14.56
C THR A 265 0.27 -17.46 -14.11
N CYS A 266 0.82 -18.25 -15.03
CA CYS A 266 1.89 -19.23 -14.75
C CYS A 266 3.16 -18.54 -14.23
N LEU A 267 3.56 -17.43 -14.83
CA LEU A 267 4.70 -16.63 -14.36
C LEU A 267 4.44 -16.07 -12.96
N GLN A 268 3.23 -15.62 -12.67
CA GLN A 268 2.87 -15.10 -11.37
C GLN A 268 2.86 -16.19 -10.28
N LEU A 269 2.36 -17.39 -10.59
CA LEU A 269 2.39 -18.54 -9.70
C LEU A 269 3.81 -18.99 -9.37
N THR A 270 4.71 -18.99 -10.36
CA THR A 270 6.09 -19.45 -10.21
C THR A 270 6.99 -18.42 -9.53
N THR A 271 6.82 -17.13 -9.83
CA THR A 271 7.69 -16.07 -9.32
C THR A 271 7.22 -15.45 -8.01
N ALA A 272 5.92 -15.48 -7.73
CA ALA A 272 5.28 -14.84 -6.57
C ALA A 272 5.83 -13.41 -6.31
N PRO A 273 5.65 -12.49 -7.26
CA PRO A 273 6.39 -11.23 -7.28
C PRO A 273 6.07 -10.31 -6.10
N GLN A 274 4.83 -10.33 -5.57
CA GLN A 274 4.39 -9.43 -4.51
C GLN A 274 4.88 -9.86 -3.13
N LEU A 275 5.32 -8.90 -2.30
CA LEU A 275 5.77 -9.07 -0.93
C LEU A 275 4.63 -9.52 0.00
N ASP A 276 3.46 -8.88 -0.11
CA ASP A 276 2.30 -9.24 0.68
C ASP A 276 1.54 -10.40 0.03
N LYS A 277 1.23 -11.43 0.82
CA LYS A 277 0.46 -12.59 0.39
C LYS A 277 -0.94 -12.20 -0.06
N LEU A 278 -1.56 -11.21 0.58
CA LEU A 278 -2.88 -10.74 0.18
C LEU A 278 -2.83 -10.09 -1.20
N GLU A 279 -1.85 -9.23 -1.45
CA GLU A 279 -1.64 -8.60 -2.76
C GLU A 279 -1.31 -9.62 -3.84
N GLN A 280 -0.47 -10.61 -3.52
CA GLN A 280 -0.16 -11.74 -4.41
C GLN A 280 -1.43 -12.50 -4.80
N ASN A 281 -2.26 -12.87 -3.82
CA ASN A 281 -3.48 -13.64 -4.05
C ASN A 281 -4.50 -12.86 -4.88
N ILE A 282 -4.68 -11.56 -4.60
CA ILE A 282 -5.63 -10.72 -5.35
C ILE A 282 -5.14 -10.49 -6.78
N SER A 283 -3.84 -10.26 -6.95
CA SER A 283 -3.25 -10.10 -8.28
C SER A 283 -3.39 -11.39 -9.10
N LEU A 284 -3.15 -12.55 -8.49
CA LEU A 284 -3.39 -13.85 -9.14
C LEU A 284 -4.87 -14.08 -9.47
N PHE A 285 -5.76 -13.73 -8.54
CA PHE A 285 -7.21 -13.78 -8.77
C PHE A 285 -7.63 -12.91 -9.96
N ASN A 286 -7.13 -11.68 -10.05
CA ASN A 286 -7.43 -10.79 -11.17
C ASN A 286 -6.96 -11.36 -12.52
N GLU A 287 -5.77 -11.99 -12.57
CA GLU A 287 -5.27 -12.66 -13.78
C GLU A 287 -6.11 -13.89 -14.15
N LEU A 288 -6.51 -14.71 -13.18
CA LEU A 288 -7.41 -15.85 -13.41
C LEU A 288 -8.77 -15.38 -13.94
N MET A 289 -9.37 -14.36 -13.32
CA MET A 289 -10.64 -13.78 -13.76
C MET A 289 -10.53 -13.20 -15.18
N THR A 290 -9.39 -12.59 -15.51
CA THR A 290 -9.11 -12.10 -16.86
C THR A 290 -9.05 -13.24 -17.87
N SER A 291 -8.39 -14.35 -17.54
CA SER A 291 -8.37 -15.55 -18.39
C SER A 291 -9.77 -16.17 -18.53
N THR A 292 -10.55 -16.25 -17.45
CA THR A 292 -11.95 -16.70 -17.50
C THR A 292 -12.79 -15.81 -18.40
N TYR A 293 -12.65 -14.49 -18.27
CA TYR A 293 -13.33 -13.52 -19.11
C TYR A 293 -12.99 -13.71 -20.60
N LEU A 294 -11.70 -13.82 -20.92
CA LEU A 294 -11.23 -14.04 -22.30
C LEU A 294 -11.71 -15.37 -22.87
N TYR A 295 -11.78 -16.42 -22.05
CA TYR A 295 -12.32 -17.72 -22.45
C TYR A 295 -13.83 -17.64 -22.77
N VAL A 296 -14.62 -16.95 -21.94
CA VAL A 296 -16.05 -16.75 -22.20
C VAL A 296 -16.27 -15.88 -23.45
N MET A 297 -15.45 -14.84 -23.66
CA MET A 297 -15.44 -14.07 -24.90
C MET A 297 -15.10 -14.94 -26.12
N LEU A 298 -14.16 -15.87 -25.99
CA LEU A 298 -13.85 -16.82 -27.06
C LEU A 298 -15.04 -17.72 -27.37
N CYS A 299 -15.79 -18.20 -26.37
CA CYS A 299 -17.02 -18.93 -26.63
C CYS A 299 -18.03 -18.11 -27.45
N LEU A 300 -18.10 -16.79 -27.22
CA LEU A 300 -18.98 -15.91 -28.00
C LEU A 300 -18.61 -15.78 -29.49
N THR A 301 -17.39 -16.12 -29.92
CA THR A 301 -17.04 -16.06 -31.36
C THR A 301 -17.77 -17.11 -32.19
N ASP A 302 -18.11 -18.23 -31.57
CA ASP A 302 -18.62 -19.41 -32.28
C ASP A 302 -20.15 -19.45 -32.35
N TYR A 303 -20.85 -18.56 -31.62
CA TYR A 303 -22.32 -18.53 -31.57
C TYR A 303 -22.91 -17.40 -32.41
N ASN A 304 -23.93 -17.75 -33.21
CA ASN A 304 -24.72 -16.80 -33.99
C ASN A 304 -25.57 -15.87 -33.10
N TYR A 305 -25.98 -14.74 -33.69
CA TYR A 305 -26.72 -13.64 -33.06
C TYR A 305 -27.98 -14.07 -32.29
N GLU A 306 -28.64 -15.15 -32.72
CA GLU A 306 -29.95 -15.61 -32.23
C GLU A 306 -29.90 -16.67 -31.11
N SER A 307 -28.70 -17.13 -30.72
CA SER A 307 -28.61 -18.21 -29.72
C SER A 307 -28.94 -17.69 -28.31
N PRO A 308 -29.84 -18.34 -27.54
CA PRO A 308 -30.09 -18.00 -26.14
C PRO A 308 -28.84 -18.15 -25.27
N LEU A 309 -27.87 -18.96 -25.70
CA LEU A 309 -26.58 -19.10 -25.02
C LEU A 309 -25.78 -17.79 -25.03
N ARG A 310 -25.97 -16.92 -26.03
CA ARG A 310 -25.29 -15.62 -26.10
C ARG A 310 -25.67 -14.72 -24.93
N GLU A 311 -26.95 -14.70 -24.55
CA GLU A 311 -27.40 -13.94 -23.38
C GLU A 311 -26.80 -14.50 -22.09
N VAL A 312 -26.77 -15.82 -21.95
CA VAL A 312 -26.16 -16.50 -20.80
C VAL A 312 -24.68 -16.13 -20.69
N TYR A 313 -23.91 -16.24 -21.78
CA TYR A 313 -22.49 -15.87 -21.78
C TYR A 313 -22.27 -14.38 -21.51
N GLY A 314 -23.12 -13.49 -22.04
CA GLY A 314 -23.06 -12.06 -21.73
C GLY A 314 -23.30 -11.78 -20.23
N MET A 315 -24.24 -12.49 -19.60
CA MET A 315 -24.48 -12.39 -18.16
C MET A 315 -23.31 -12.96 -17.34
N VAL A 316 -22.67 -14.04 -17.80
CA VAL A 316 -21.46 -14.58 -17.18
C VAL A 316 -20.30 -13.58 -17.27
N LEU A 317 -20.10 -12.92 -18.42
CA LEU A 317 -19.09 -11.86 -18.57
C LEU A 317 -19.35 -10.73 -17.59
N LEU A 318 -20.58 -10.22 -17.54
CA LEU A 318 -20.97 -9.17 -16.60
C LEU A 318 -20.73 -9.59 -15.14
N GLY A 319 -21.15 -10.80 -14.77
CA GLY A 319 -20.91 -11.36 -13.45
C GLY A 319 -19.43 -11.45 -13.10
N SER A 320 -18.58 -11.87 -14.05
CA SER A 320 -17.14 -11.97 -13.85
C SER A 320 -16.48 -10.61 -13.59
N VAL A 321 -16.89 -9.57 -14.31
CA VAL A 321 -16.43 -8.19 -14.10
C VAL A 321 -16.90 -7.69 -12.74
N MET A 322 -18.17 -7.90 -12.38
CA MET A 322 -18.73 -7.45 -11.10
C MET A 322 -18.06 -8.12 -9.90
N VAL A 323 -17.82 -9.43 -9.97
CA VAL A 323 -17.09 -10.16 -8.92
C VAL A 323 -15.66 -9.60 -8.79
N THR A 324 -14.98 -9.38 -9.92
CA THR A 324 -13.63 -8.81 -9.91
C THR A 324 -13.61 -7.41 -9.30
N PHE A 325 -14.57 -6.56 -9.67
CA PHE A 325 -14.75 -5.23 -9.12
C PHE A 325 -14.99 -5.27 -7.60
N MET A 326 -15.91 -6.12 -7.13
CA MET A 326 -16.24 -6.28 -5.71
C MET A 326 -15.04 -6.75 -4.89
N VAL A 327 -14.26 -7.73 -5.37
CA VAL A 327 -13.05 -8.20 -4.69
C VAL A 327 -12.01 -7.09 -4.58
N ASN A 328 -11.82 -6.29 -5.62
CA ASN A 328 -10.89 -5.17 -5.59
C ASN A 328 -11.37 -4.02 -4.69
N ILE A 329 -12.67 -3.72 -4.64
CA ILE A 329 -13.24 -2.78 -3.66
C ILE A 329 -13.02 -3.29 -2.23
N ALA A 330 -13.30 -4.58 -1.98
CA ALA A 330 -13.10 -5.17 -0.66
C ALA A 330 -11.63 -5.07 -0.22
N LYS A 331 -10.67 -5.28 -1.14
CA LYS A 331 -9.24 -5.03 -0.89
C LYS A 331 -9.00 -3.58 -0.49
N VAL A 332 -9.54 -2.62 -1.24
CA VAL A 332 -9.34 -1.19 -0.98
C VAL A 332 -9.87 -0.83 0.42
N MET A 333 -11.09 -1.27 0.74
CA MET A 333 -11.72 -1.07 2.04
C MET A 333 -10.92 -1.71 3.18
N TYR A 334 -10.45 -2.95 2.99
CA TYR A 334 -9.60 -3.63 3.95
C TYR A 334 -8.30 -2.85 4.21
N GLY A 335 -7.63 -2.38 3.15
CA GLY A 335 -6.42 -1.56 3.25
C GLY A 335 -6.65 -0.27 4.06
N ILE A 336 -7.74 0.43 3.78
CA ILE A 336 -8.17 1.63 4.52
C ILE A 336 -8.38 1.31 6.01
N VAL A 337 -9.15 0.26 6.32
CA VAL A 337 -9.46 -0.13 7.70
C VAL A 337 -8.18 -0.50 8.46
N MET A 338 -7.30 -1.30 7.84
CA MET A 338 -6.03 -1.71 8.45
C MET A 338 -5.10 -0.53 8.72
N GLU A 339 -5.02 0.43 7.81
CA GLU A 339 -4.25 1.65 8.04
C GLU A 339 -4.78 2.46 9.22
N VAL A 340 -6.09 2.69 9.27
CA VAL A 340 -6.75 3.42 10.34
C VAL A 340 -6.52 2.71 11.67
N TRP A 341 -6.69 1.38 11.70
CA TRP A 341 -6.44 0.54 12.86
C TRP A 341 -5.00 0.65 13.37
N VAL A 342 -4.01 0.52 12.49
CA VAL A 342 -2.59 0.66 12.85
C VAL A 342 -2.30 2.05 13.44
N LYS A 343 -2.88 3.11 12.86
CA LYS A 343 -2.70 4.48 13.37
C LYS A 343 -3.35 4.67 14.74
N ILE A 344 -4.55 4.13 14.98
CA ILE A 344 -5.21 4.15 16.29
C ILE A 344 -4.35 3.42 17.33
N LYS A 345 -3.87 2.21 17.01
CA LYS A 345 -3.01 1.41 17.89
C LYS A 345 -1.69 2.13 18.20
N ARG A 346 -1.08 2.81 17.22
CA ARG A 346 0.11 3.64 17.43
C ARG A 346 -0.17 4.82 18.37
N LYS A 347 -1.29 5.53 18.19
CA LYS A 347 -1.70 6.62 19.10
C LYS A 347 -1.95 6.12 20.52
N GLN A 348 -2.63 4.98 20.67
CA GLN A 348 -2.85 4.36 21.99
C GLN A 348 -1.53 3.97 22.66
N ARG A 349 -0.61 3.32 21.94
CA ARG A 349 0.73 3.01 22.44
C ARG A 349 1.51 4.27 22.85
N ALA A 350 1.45 5.33 22.05
CA ALA A 350 2.09 6.60 22.38
C ALA A 350 1.49 7.24 23.65
N LYS A 351 0.16 7.16 23.85
CA LYS A 351 -0.49 7.60 25.09
C LYS A 351 -0.03 6.78 26.30
N VAL A 352 0.00 5.45 26.18
CA VAL A 352 0.47 4.56 27.25
C VAL A 352 1.94 4.85 27.60
N ILE A 353 2.80 5.06 26.61
CA ILE A 353 4.21 5.42 26.83
C ILE A 353 4.34 6.77 27.54
N LYS A 354 3.48 7.76 27.22
CA LYS A 354 3.47 9.06 27.90
C LYS A 354 2.93 9.00 29.34
N MET A 355 1.93 8.15 29.60
CA MET A 355 1.35 7.97 30.95
C MET A 355 2.24 7.12 31.85
N ARG A 356 3.09 6.26 31.29
CA ARG A 356 4.00 5.40 32.06
C ARG A 356 4.88 6.17 33.07
N PRO A 357 5.57 7.27 32.72
CA PRO A 357 6.36 8.04 33.69
C PRO A 357 5.49 8.72 34.76
N GLU A 358 4.27 9.15 34.45
CA GLU A 358 3.34 9.70 35.47
C GLU A 358 2.89 8.63 36.46
N ILE A 359 2.63 7.41 35.97
CA ILE A 359 2.30 6.26 36.82
C ILE A 359 3.51 5.82 37.65
N GLU A 360 4.72 5.85 37.08
CA GLU A 360 5.95 5.52 37.80
C GLU A 360 6.22 6.55 38.91
N ARG A 361 6.08 7.85 38.64
CA ARG A 361 6.16 8.91 39.68
C ARG A 361 5.09 8.76 40.76
N SER A 362 3.83 8.57 40.38
CA SER A 362 2.76 8.36 41.37
C SER A 362 2.97 7.11 42.23
N LYS A 363 3.68 6.09 41.73
CA LYS A 363 4.08 4.93 42.52
C LYS A 363 5.23 5.23 43.46
N GLU A 364 6.22 6.01 43.02
CA GLU A 364 7.32 6.50 43.87
C GLU A 364 6.76 7.36 45.01
N ASP A 365 5.88 8.33 44.71
CA ASP A 365 5.23 9.19 45.70
C ASP A 365 4.47 8.36 46.76
N LYS A 366 3.65 7.39 46.32
CA LYS A 366 2.93 6.49 47.23
C LYS A 366 3.86 5.59 48.05
N GLN A 367 5.03 5.26 47.52
CA GLN A 367 6.02 4.46 48.24
C GLN A 367 6.76 5.30 49.28
N GLU A 368 7.01 6.58 49.00
CA GLU A 368 7.52 7.54 49.99
C GLU A 368 6.49 7.83 51.08
N GLU A 369 5.21 8.05 50.74
CA GLU A 369 4.12 8.20 51.73
C GLU A 369 4.07 6.99 52.67
N ARG A 370 4.09 5.76 52.14
CA ARG A 370 4.10 4.55 52.96
C ARG A 370 5.33 4.43 53.86
N LYS A 371 6.51 4.81 53.37
CA LYS A 371 7.72 4.83 54.20
C LYS A 371 7.60 5.86 55.33
N SER A 372 7.05 7.03 55.05
CA SER A 372 6.83 8.05 56.08
C SER A 372 5.77 7.64 57.11
N GLU A 373 4.72 6.91 56.69
CA GLU A 373 3.73 6.32 57.60
C GLU A 373 4.35 5.20 58.45
N GLU A 374 5.20 4.35 57.86
CA GLU A 374 5.94 3.31 58.60
C GLU A 374 6.93 3.91 59.60
N GLU A 375 7.67 4.96 59.23
CA GLU A 375 8.59 5.69 60.13
C GLU A 375 7.82 6.40 61.25
N GLY A 376 6.68 7.02 60.94
CA GLY A 376 5.81 7.66 61.95
C GLY A 376 5.25 6.64 62.94
N ASN A 377 4.72 5.51 62.43
CA ASN A 377 4.26 4.41 63.28
C ASN A 377 5.40 3.81 64.11
N PHE A 378 6.62 3.74 63.57
CA PHE A 378 7.79 3.25 64.30
C PHE A 378 8.19 4.21 65.43
N GLN A 379 8.16 5.53 65.21
CA GLN A 379 8.40 6.53 66.25
C GLN A 379 7.32 6.51 67.35
N ASP A 380 6.05 6.35 66.97
CA ASP A 380 4.97 6.21 67.94
C ASP A 380 5.10 4.91 68.76
N TYR A 381 5.57 3.84 68.12
CA TYR A 381 5.90 2.59 68.80
C TYR A 381 7.10 2.75 69.76
N GLU A 382 8.17 3.46 69.36
CA GLU A 382 9.30 3.78 70.23
C GLU A 382 8.88 4.63 71.44
N LYS A 383 8.08 5.68 71.24
CA LYS A 383 7.53 6.48 72.36
C LYS A 383 6.63 5.66 73.27
N SER A 384 5.84 4.75 72.70
CA SER A 384 5.03 3.82 73.50
C SER A 384 5.92 2.86 74.29
N GLN A 385 7.05 2.41 73.75
CA GLN A 385 8.00 1.59 74.49
C GLN A 385 8.77 2.38 75.55
N GLU A 386 9.15 3.62 75.31
CA GLU A 386 9.78 4.50 76.31
C GLU A 386 8.82 4.76 77.47
N SER A 387 7.55 5.06 77.20
CA SER A 387 6.55 5.22 78.26
C SER A 387 6.27 3.93 79.05
N ILE A 388 6.26 2.76 78.39
CA ILE A 388 6.19 1.46 79.08
C ILE A 388 7.44 1.23 79.93
N ASN A 389 8.64 1.51 79.41
CA ASN A 389 9.88 1.38 80.17
C ASN A 389 9.95 2.36 81.35
N GLU A 390 9.46 3.59 81.22
CA GLU A 390 9.35 4.53 82.35
C GLU A 390 8.39 4.01 83.42
N GLN A 391 7.27 3.39 83.00
CA GLN A 391 6.31 2.76 83.90
C GLN A 391 6.89 1.52 84.59
N ASP A 392 7.62 0.68 83.86
CA ASP A 392 8.33 -0.49 84.38
C ASP A 392 9.50 -0.09 85.29
N THR A 393 10.18 1.03 85.01
CA THR A 393 11.25 1.58 85.86
C THR A 393 10.68 2.18 87.14
N ALA A 394 9.52 2.85 87.07
CA ALA A 394 8.79 3.32 88.25
C ALA A 394 8.24 2.16 89.10
N GLU A 395 7.72 1.10 88.47
CA GLU A 395 7.32 -0.14 89.15
C GLU A 395 8.52 -0.90 89.72
N GLN A 396 9.68 -0.92 89.04
CA GLN A 396 10.91 -1.52 89.55
C GLN A 396 11.47 -0.73 90.72
N MET A 397 11.42 0.60 90.72
CA MET A 397 11.79 1.42 91.88
C MET A 397 10.84 1.19 93.08
N GLN A 398 9.53 1.02 92.84
CA GLN A 398 8.59 0.61 93.90
C GLN A 398 8.80 -0.83 94.38
N LYS A 399 9.22 -1.73 93.48
CA LYS A 399 9.63 -3.09 93.86
C LYS A 399 10.96 -3.10 94.59
N GLU A 400 11.94 -2.25 94.27
CA GLU A 400 13.21 -2.13 94.97
C GLU A 400 13.02 -1.58 96.39
N GLN A 401 12.09 -0.64 96.60
CA GLN A 401 11.67 -0.22 97.95
C GLN A 401 11.00 -1.36 98.76
N ASN A 402 10.31 -2.30 98.09
CA ASN A 402 9.77 -3.51 98.73
C ASN A 402 10.80 -4.66 98.83
N ILE A 403 11.85 -4.66 98.01
CA ILE A 403 12.89 -5.70 97.99
C ILE A 403 13.91 -5.45 99.11
N ASP A 404 14.11 -4.21 99.58
CA ASP A 404 14.88 -3.94 100.80
C ASP A 404 14.22 -4.53 102.07
N GLU A 405 12.88 -4.66 102.11
CA GLU A 405 12.17 -5.39 103.17
C GLU A 405 12.26 -6.93 103.00
N VAL A 406 12.36 -7.43 101.77
CA VAL A 406 12.37 -8.87 101.47
C VAL A 406 13.79 -9.47 101.42
N GLN A 407 14.84 -8.67 101.16
CA GLN A 407 16.24 -9.12 101.17
C GLN A 407 16.81 -9.37 102.57
N GLN A 408 16.17 -8.89 103.65
CA GLN A 408 16.45 -9.40 105.00
C GLN A 408 15.92 -10.83 105.23
N ARG A 409 14.93 -11.30 104.45
CA ARG A 409 14.30 -12.62 104.63
C ARG A 409 14.89 -13.75 103.79
N ASN A 410 15.52 -13.47 102.66
CA ASN A 410 15.96 -14.52 101.71
C ASN A 410 17.48 -14.73 101.61
N LYS A 411 18.20 -14.47 102.71
CA LYS A 411 19.58 -14.94 102.94
C LYS A 411 19.65 -16.45 103.25
N ILE A 412 18.75 -17.26 102.72
CA ILE A 412 18.79 -18.73 102.79
C ILE A 412 18.16 -19.29 101.51
N ARG A 413 18.92 -19.38 100.41
CA ARG A 413 18.93 -20.56 99.53
C ARG A 413 20.00 -20.44 98.44
N LYS A 414 20.86 -21.44 98.45
CA LYS A 414 21.98 -21.72 97.55
C LYS A 414 21.51 -22.11 96.14
N VAL A 415 22.29 -21.68 95.15
CA VAL A 415 23.02 -22.45 94.12
C VAL A 415 22.25 -23.54 93.36
N VAL A 416 22.30 -23.50 92.01
CA VAL A 416 22.75 -24.60 91.10
C VAL A 416 22.45 -24.28 89.61
N LYS A 417 23.53 -24.28 88.79
CA LYS A 417 23.77 -24.84 87.41
C LYS A 417 22.75 -24.57 86.26
N ILE A 418 23.01 -24.69 84.95
CA ILE A 418 24.12 -24.75 83.96
C ILE A 418 23.40 -24.77 82.57
N GLN A 419 23.95 -24.05 81.58
CA GLN A 419 24.03 -24.27 80.11
C GLN A 419 22.91 -24.87 79.21
N GLN A 420 22.93 -24.33 77.96
CA GLN A 420 22.80 -24.97 76.63
C GLN A 420 21.43 -25.08 75.93
N ALA A 421 21.35 -24.46 74.73
CA ALA A 421 20.82 -25.10 73.50
C ALA A 421 21.11 -24.23 72.25
N GLU A 422 22.20 -24.52 71.53
CA GLU A 422 22.35 -24.15 70.10
C GLU A 422 21.96 -25.37 69.24
N LYS A 423 21.07 -25.17 68.26
CA LYS A 423 20.65 -26.20 67.28
C LYS A 423 21.50 -26.08 66.00
N PRO A 424 21.98 -27.19 65.41
CA PRO A 424 22.61 -27.15 64.10
C PRO A 424 21.56 -27.17 62.98
N LEU A 425 21.86 -26.40 61.93
CA LEU A 425 21.10 -26.25 60.69
C LEU A 425 21.13 -27.56 59.88
N ASN A 426 19.96 -27.98 59.41
CA ASN A 426 19.75 -29.26 58.73
C ASN A 426 20.28 -29.20 57.28
N LYS A 427 21.35 -29.94 56.99
CA LYS A 427 22.01 -30.02 55.67
C LYS A 427 21.10 -30.48 54.52
N VAL A 428 19.93 -31.03 54.83
CA VAL A 428 18.97 -31.53 53.83
C VAL A 428 18.16 -30.40 53.17
N GLU A 429 17.94 -29.27 53.85
CA GLU A 429 17.19 -28.15 53.27
C GLU A 429 18.02 -27.32 52.26
N ALA A 430 19.35 -27.27 52.45
CA ALA A 430 20.25 -26.56 51.54
C ALA A 430 20.38 -27.29 50.17
N GLN A 431 20.31 -28.62 50.15
CA GLN A 431 20.39 -29.38 48.90
C GLN A 431 19.11 -29.26 48.06
N ASN A 432 17.94 -29.27 48.70
CA ASN A 432 16.65 -29.09 48.00
C ASN A 432 16.50 -27.69 47.39
N LEU A 433 17.10 -26.66 48.00
CA LEU A 433 17.07 -25.30 47.47
C LEU A 433 17.95 -25.15 46.21
N ILE A 434 19.12 -25.80 46.17
CA ILE A 434 20.03 -25.76 45.02
C ILE A 434 19.43 -26.50 43.82
N GLU A 435 18.74 -27.61 44.05
CA GLU A 435 18.10 -28.39 42.99
C GLU A 435 16.91 -27.63 42.36
N GLN A 436 16.11 -26.91 43.16
CA GLN A 436 15.05 -26.04 42.65
C GLN A 436 15.57 -24.85 41.82
N ILE A 437 16.73 -24.31 42.17
CA ILE A 437 17.34 -23.19 41.43
C ILE A 437 17.86 -23.66 40.07
N LEU A 438 18.48 -24.84 39.99
CA LEU A 438 18.94 -25.43 38.73
C LEU A 438 17.79 -25.78 37.77
N LEU A 439 16.69 -26.32 38.29
CA LEU A 439 15.48 -26.62 37.50
C LEU A 439 14.81 -25.35 36.94
N ARG A 440 14.87 -24.23 37.67
CA ARG A 440 14.37 -22.93 37.18
C ARG A 440 15.29 -22.28 36.15
N ALA A 441 16.60 -22.56 36.19
CA ALA A 441 17.56 -22.06 35.21
C ALA A 441 17.43 -22.77 33.85
N GLN A 442 17.14 -24.08 33.82
CA GLN A 442 16.92 -24.82 32.56
C GLN A 442 15.62 -24.41 31.85
N LYS A 443 14.55 -24.10 32.59
CA LYS A 443 13.27 -23.64 32.01
C LYS A 443 13.31 -22.25 31.36
N ARG A 444 14.41 -21.49 31.51
CA ARG A 444 14.57 -20.14 30.92
C ARG A 444 15.42 -20.11 29.64
N LYS A 445 15.89 -21.27 29.15
CA LYS A 445 16.74 -21.38 27.92
C LYS A 445 16.06 -22.08 26.74
N ILE A 446 14.74 -22.26 26.79
CA ILE A 446 13.87 -22.68 25.68
C ILE A 446 12.85 -21.55 25.50
#